data_AF-A0A2T8HYY7-F1
#
_entry.id   AF-A0A2T8HYY7-F1
#
_cell.length_a   1.000
_cell.length_b   1.000
_cell.length_c   1.000
_cell.angle_alpha   90.00
_cell.angle_beta   90.00
_cell.angle_gamma   90.00
#
_symmetry.space_group_name_H-M   'P 1'
#
loop_
_entity.id
_entity.type
_entity.pdbx_description
1 polymer ?
#
loop_
_entity_poly.entity_id
_entity_poly.type
_entity_poly.pdbx_seq_one_letter_code
_entity_poly.pdbx_strand_id
1 'polypeptide(L)'
;MQIPLVLFSLSIATVFGSMLPGSPLGQTALLLGLVSASAAFLLLVLAALKPEAPRRRGHVVIDGSNVMHWRDNKPDLDSVKQVVGALQREGLTPVVWFDANAGYLTKGQYLGPKPLARHIGVPERAIFVAPKGTPADPLILNSAKTLRARVVTNDKFRDWSGEFPFLSDSGFLIPGRFVENSVRLRLL
;
A
#
# COMPACT_ATOMS: atom_id res chain seq x y z
N MET A 1 -5.68 4.56 19.23
CA MET A 1 -6.66 3.86 20.09
C MET A 1 -6.66 4.35 21.54
N GLN A 2 -5.58 4.96 22.04
CA GLN A 2 -5.50 5.40 23.44
C GLN A 2 -6.46 6.55 23.79
N ILE A 3 -6.65 7.54 22.92
CA ILE A 3 -7.49 8.72 23.21
C ILE A 3 -8.99 8.36 23.42
N PRO A 4 -9.67 7.60 22.53
CA PRO A 4 -11.07 7.21 22.76
C PRO A 4 -11.25 6.33 24.00
N LEU A 5 -10.26 5.48 24.32
CA LEU A 5 -10.30 4.63 25.51
C LEU A 5 -10.22 5.46 26.79
N VAL A 6 -9.31 6.44 26.85
CA VAL A 6 -9.17 7.37 27.98
C VAL A 6 -10.44 8.20 28.16
N LEU A 7 -11.01 8.71 27.07
CA LEU A 7 -12.27 9.46 27.10
C LEU A 7 -13.44 8.59 27.60
N PHE A 8 -13.53 7.34 27.15
CA PHE A 8 -14.58 6.42 27.59
C PHE A 8 -14.46 6.11 29.09
N SER A 9 -13.26 5.77 29.56
CA SER A 9 -13.00 5.49 30.98
C SER A 9 -13.28 6.70 31.87
N LEU A 10 -12.85 7.90 31.45
CA LEU A 10 -13.10 9.15 32.17
C LEU A 10 -14.59 9.52 32.20
N SER A 11 -15.31 9.25 31.10
CA SER A 11 -16.74 9.51 31.01
C SER A 11 -17.54 8.57 31.91
N ILE A 12 -17.17 7.29 31.95
CA ILE A 12 -17.76 6.31 32.88
C ILE A 12 -17.49 6.71 34.33
N ALA A 13 -16.26 7.11 34.66
CA ALA A 13 -15.92 7.57 36.01
C ALA A 13 -16.76 8.79 36.44
N THR A 14 -17.03 9.73 35.52
CA THR A 14 -17.90 10.89 35.77
C THR A 14 -19.37 10.48 36.01
N VAL A 15 -19.87 9.50 35.24
CA VAL A 15 -21.23 8.94 35.43
C VAL A 15 -21.34 8.29 36.80
N PHE A 16 -20.42 7.40 37.17
CA PHE A 16 -20.45 6.75 38.49
C PHE A 16 -20.26 7.74 39.64
N GLY A 17 -19.35 8.71 39.50
CA GLY A 17 -19.09 9.74 40.51
C GLY A 17 -20.26 10.68 40.76
N SER A 18 -21.11 10.93 39.76
CA SER A 18 -22.33 11.75 39.89
C SER A 18 -23.55 11.01 40.43
N MET A 19 -23.48 9.68 40.54
CA MET A 19 -24.53 8.85 41.15
C MET A 19 -24.27 8.57 42.64
N LEU A 20 -23.14 9.03 43.19
CA LEU A 20 -22.81 8.85 44.62
C LEU A 20 -23.63 9.82 45.50
N PRO A 21 -24.16 9.35 46.65
CA PRO A 21 -24.86 10.21 47.60
C PRO A 21 -23.98 11.36 48.09
N GLY A 22 -24.46 12.60 48.00
CA GLY A 22 -23.70 13.79 48.39
C GLY A 22 -22.63 14.23 47.40
N SER A 23 -22.64 13.71 46.16
CA SER A 23 -21.67 14.11 45.15
C SER A 23 -21.76 15.60 44.82
N PRO A 24 -20.62 16.33 44.74
CA PRO A 24 -20.60 17.71 44.23
C PRO A 24 -20.89 17.78 42.72
N LEU A 25 -20.87 16.63 42.05
CA LEU A 25 -21.15 16.47 40.63
C LEU A 25 -22.67 16.45 40.41
N GLY A 26 -23.23 17.57 39.94
CA GLY A 26 -24.66 17.71 39.69
C GLY A 26 -25.15 16.94 38.45
N GLN A 27 -26.45 17.05 38.16
CA GLN A 27 -27.10 16.41 37.00
C GLN A 27 -26.48 16.77 35.65
N THR A 28 -25.89 17.97 35.54
CA THR A 28 -25.16 18.39 34.33
C THR A 28 -23.94 17.50 34.06
N ALA A 29 -23.18 17.13 35.09
CA ALA A 29 -22.02 16.25 34.97
C ALA A 29 -22.43 14.83 34.54
N LEU A 30 -23.56 14.33 35.03
CA LEU A 30 -24.13 13.05 34.61
C LEU A 30 -24.48 13.04 33.11
N LEU A 31 -25.18 14.07 32.63
CA LEU A 31 -25.56 14.19 31.21
C LEU A 31 -24.33 14.31 30.30
N LEU A 32 -23.35 15.13 30.69
CA LEU A 32 -22.07 15.24 29.95
C LEU A 32 -21.33 13.90 29.92
N GLY A 33 -21.24 13.20 31.05
CA GLY A 33 -20.62 11.88 31.12
C GLY A 33 -21.28 10.86 30.20
N LEU A 34 -22.62 10.82 30.14
CA LEU A 34 -23.37 9.92 29.26
C LEU A 34 -23.15 10.21 27.77
N VAL A 35 -23.16 11.49 27.38
CA VAL A 35 -22.92 11.91 25.98
C VAL A 35 -21.49 11.58 25.57
N SER A 36 -20.51 11.90 26.43
CA SER A 36 -19.10 11.62 26.16
C SER A 36 -18.81 10.11 26.12
N ALA A 37 -19.42 9.30 26.99
CA ALA A 37 -19.30 7.85 26.96
C ALA A 37 -19.89 7.26 25.68
N SER A 38 -21.05 7.74 25.25
CA SER A 38 -21.72 7.29 24.02
C SER A 38 -20.89 7.64 22.77
N ALA A 39 -20.36 8.87 22.71
CA ALA A 39 -19.50 9.30 21.61
C ALA A 39 -18.18 8.50 21.58
N ALA A 40 -17.55 8.28 22.73
CA ALA A 40 -16.33 7.48 22.81
C ALA A 40 -16.56 6.01 22.46
N PHE A 41 -17.69 5.43 22.88
CA PHE A 41 -18.11 4.09 22.49
C PHE A 41 -18.32 3.98 20.98
N LEU A 42 -19.03 4.94 20.36
CA LEU A 42 -19.20 4.98 18.92
C LEU A 42 -17.85 5.05 18.19
N LEU A 43 -16.91 5.88 18.67
CA LEU A 43 -15.55 5.96 18.09
C LEU A 43 -14.79 4.63 18.23
N LEU A 44 -14.95 3.91 19.34
CA LEU A 44 -14.34 2.60 19.54
C LEU A 44 -14.94 1.56 18.59
N VAL A 45 -16.26 1.54 18.43
CA VAL A 45 -16.95 0.66 17.47
C VAL A 45 -16.50 0.96 16.04
N LEU A 46 -16.49 2.24 15.65
CA LEU A 46 -16.01 2.64 14.32
C LEU A 46 -14.52 2.31 14.10
N ALA A 47 -13.69 2.38 15.13
CA ALA A 47 -12.28 1.99 15.05
C ALA A 47 -12.11 0.46 14.95
N ALA A 48 -12.94 -0.32 15.63
CA ALA A 48 -12.94 -1.78 15.57
C ALA A 48 -13.51 -2.32 14.24
N LEU A 49 -14.43 -1.58 13.63
CA LEU A 49 -14.98 -1.88 12.31
C LEU A 49 -14.04 -1.46 11.16
N LYS A 50 -13.03 -0.62 11.42
CA LYS A 50 -12.01 -0.32 10.41
C LYS A 50 -11.17 -1.58 10.19
N PRO A 51 -10.96 -2.01 8.94
CA PRO A 51 -10.00 -3.06 8.64
C PRO A 51 -8.65 -2.64 9.23
N GLU A 52 -8.00 -3.53 9.99
CA GLU A 52 -6.61 -3.28 10.39
C GLU A 52 -5.82 -3.01 9.11
N ALA A 53 -5.21 -1.82 9.03
CA ALA A 53 -4.27 -1.55 7.96
C ALA A 53 -3.20 -2.65 8.05
N PRO A 54 -3.00 -3.44 6.98
CA PRO A 54 -2.15 -4.61 7.07
C PRO A 54 -0.76 -4.18 7.55
N ARG A 55 -0.26 -4.83 8.60
CA ARG A 55 1.08 -4.57 9.14
C ARG A 55 2.07 -4.65 7.98
N ARG A 56 2.74 -3.53 7.68
CA ARG A 56 3.59 -3.41 6.50
C ARG A 56 4.71 -4.46 6.57
N ARG A 57 4.64 -5.49 5.71
CA ARG A 57 5.58 -6.62 5.63
C ARG A 57 6.87 -6.28 4.84
N GLY A 58 7.11 -5.00 4.57
CA GLY A 58 8.26 -4.52 3.81
C GLY A 58 7.89 -3.89 2.46
N HIS A 59 8.91 -3.42 1.75
CA HIS A 59 8.77 -2.87 0.40
C HIS A 59 8.78 -3.99 -0.65
N VAL A 60 8.11 -3.74 -1.77
CA VAL A 60 8.18 -4.57 -2.97
C VAL A 60 8.32 -3.65 -4.16
N VAL A 61 9.31 -3.91 -5.00
CA VAL A 61 9.53 -3.17 -6.24
C VAL A 61 8.75 -3.86 -7.35
N ILE A 62 8.09 -3.09 -8.21
CA ILE A 62 7.31 -3.59 -9.34
C ILE A 62 7.93 -3.02 -10.61
N ASP A 63 8.28 -3.92 -11.53
CA ASP A 63 8.58 -3.55 -12.90
C ASP A 63 7.26 -3.30 -13.64
N GLY A 64 6.81 -2.04 -13.62
CA GLY A 64 5.56 -1.60 -14.20
C GLY A 64 5.52 -1.78 -15.72
N SER A 65 6.65 -1.59 -16.40
CA SER A 65 6.74 -1.79 -17.85
C SER A 65 6.68 -3.26 -18.24
N ASN A 66 7.16 -4.19 -17.41
CA ASN A 66 6.90 -5.62 -17.62
C ASN A 66 5.45 -6.00 -17.26
N VAL A 67 4.98 -5.56 -16.10
CA VAL A 67 3.66 -5.94 -15.56
C VAL A 67 2.50 -5.44 -16.43
N MET A 68 2.62 -4.26 -17.04
CA MET A 68 1.56 -3.73 -17.89
C MET A 68 1.27 -4.61 -19.11
N HIS A 69 2.18 -5.51 -19.50
CA HIS A 69 1.98 -6.47 -20.58
C HIS A 69 1.44 -7.83 -20.12
N TRP A 70 1.22 -8.05 -18.83
CA TRP A 70 0.82 -9.39 -18.36
C TRP A 70 -0.59 -9.82 -18.81
N ARG A 71 -1.44 -8.88 -19.22
CA ARG A 71 -2.75 -9.18 -19.82
C ARG A 71 -2.65 -9.16 -21.34
N ASP A 72 -2.79 -10.33 -21.95
CA ASP A 72 -2.83 -10.51 -23.42
C ASP A 72 -1.65 -9.88 -24.19
N ASN A 73 -0.51 -9.67 -23.51
CA ASN A 73 0.67 -9.00 -24.04
C ASN A 73 0.44 -7.55 -24.52
N LYS A 74 -0.68 -6.93 -24.13
CA LYS A 74 -1.03 -5.55 -24.49
C LYS A 74 -0.71 -4.60 -23.35
N PRO A 75 -0.08 -3.43 -23.61
CA PRO A 75 0.14 -2.41 -22.59
C PRO A 75 -1.17 -1.99 -21.90
N ASP A 76 -1.28 -2.28 -20.61
CA ASP A 76 -2.44 -1.94 -19.79
C ASP A 76 -2.03 -1.52 -18.37
N LEU A 77 -2.29 -0.26 -18.01
CA LEU A 77 -2.02 0.25 -16.67
C LEU A 77 -2.98 -0.32 -15.61
N ASP A 78 -4.18 -0.79 -16.00
CA ASP A 78 -5.09 -1.46 -15.07
C ASP A 78 -4.51 -2.81 -14.61
N SER A 79 -3.65 -3.43 -15.42
CA SER A 79 -2.92 -4.63 -15.02
C SER A 79 -1.94 -4.33 -13.87
N VAL A 80 -1.21 -3.21 -13.95
CA VAL A 80 -0.31 -2.74 -12.87
C VAL A 80 -1.11 -2.39 -11.61
N LYS A 81 -2.24 -1.69 -11.78
CA LYS A 81 -3.16 -1.36 -10.67
C LYS A 81 -3.63 -2.60 -9.91
N GLN A 82 -3.99 -3.68 -10.62
CA GLN A 82 -4.43 -4.92 -9.98
C GLN A 82 -3.29 -5.62 -9.24
N VAL A 83 -2.07 -5.63 -9.78
CA VAL A 83 -0.88 -6.15 -9.08
C VAL A 83 -0.60 -5.35 -7.81
N VAL A 84 -0.63 -4.02 -7.89
CA VAL A 84 -0.47 -3.12 -6.72
C VAL A 84 -1.52 -3.43 -5.66
N GLY A 85 -2.80 -3.54 -6.05
CA GLY A 85 -3.89 -3.88 -5.12
C GLY A 85 -3.75 -5.27 -4.49
N ALA A 86 -3.23 -6.26 -5.23
CA ALA A 86 -2.91 -7.57 -4.68
C ALA A 86 -1.80 -7.49 -3.61
N LEU A 87 -0.72 -6.79 -3.90
CA LEU A 87 0.41 -6.65 -2.97
C LEU A 87 0.05 -5.84 -1.71
N GLN A 88 -0.78 -4.80 -1.86
CA GLN A 88 -1.29 -4.02 -0.73
C GLN A 88 -2.18 -4.86 0.20
N ARG A 89 -3.02 -5.75 -0.35
CA ARG A 89 -3.83 -6.70 0.44
C ARG A 89 -2.97 -7.69 1.22
N GLU A 90 -1.82 -8.06 0.68
CA GLU A 90 -0.80 -8.88 1.37
C GLU A 90 0.03 -8.09 2.40
N GLY A 91 -0.23 -6.78 2.56
CA GLY A 91 0.47 -5.91 3.49
C GLY A 91 1.84 -5.42 3.01
N LEU A 92 2.16 -5.54 1.73
CA LEU A 92 3.40 -5.00 1.17
C LEU A 92 3.24 -3.53 0.79
N THR A 93 4.37 -2.81 0.71
CA THR A 93 4.42 -1.41 0.27
C THR A 93 5.00 -1.32 -1.15
N PRO A 94 4.16 -1.16 -2.19
CA PRO A 94 4.63 -1.14 -3.57
C PRO A 94 5.42 0.11 -3.93
N VAL A 95 6.46 -0.08 -4.72
CA VAL A 95 7.20 0.96 -5.44
C VAL A 95 7.27 0.55 -6.90
N VAL A 96 6.70 1.34 -7.80
CA VAL A 96 6.57 0.99 -9.23
C VAL A 96 7.56 1.79 -10.05
N TRP A 97 8.29 1.09 -10.91
CA TRP A 97 9.16 1.68 -11.91
C TRP A 97 8.60 1.44 -13.30
N PHE A 98 8.69 2.47 -14.14
CA PHE A 98 8.39 2.37 -15.57
C PHE A 98 9.61 2.79 -16.38
N ASP A 99 9.75 2.21 -17.56
CA ASP A 99 10.59 2.75 -18.62
C ASP A 99 10.02 4.08 -19.16
N ALA A 100 10.82 4.79 -19.96
CA ALA A 100 10.41 6.07 -20.54
C ALA A 100 9.25 5.94 -21.54
N ASN A 101 8.97 4.74 -22.05
CA ASN A 101 7.99 4.48 -23.11
C ASN A 101 6.61 4.08 -22.59
N ALA A 102 6.46 3.69 -21.33
CA ALA A 102 5.21 3.21 -20.75
C ALA A 102 4.02 4.13 -21.03
N GLY A 103 4.21 5.45 -20.92
CA GLY A 103 3.18 6.44 -21.23
C GLY A 103 2.74 6.40 -22.70
N TYR A 104 3.69 6.33 -23.63
CA TYR A 104 3.41 6.28 -25.06
C TYR A 104 2.69 4.98 -25.44
N LEU A 105 3.09 3.86 -24.85
CA LEU A 105 2.48 2.55 -25.10
C LEU A 105 1.03 2.46 -24.59
N THR A 106 0.68 3.21 -23.54
CA THR A 106 -0.63 3.10 -22.88
C THR A 106 -1.59 4.25 -23.18
N LYS A 107 -1.07 5.45 -23.50
CA LYS A 107 -1.87 6.67 -23.74
C LYS A 107 -1.40 7.50 -24.94
N GLY A 108 -0.41 7.03 -25.71
CA GLY A 108 0.08 7.74 -26.90
C GLY A 108 0.90 8.99 -26.61
N GLN A 109 1.24 9.28 -25.35
CA GLN A 109 2.02 10.45 -24.94
C GLN A 109 2.91 10.14 -23.74
N TYR A 110 3.93 10.95 -23.49
CA TYR A 110 4.72 10.83 -22.27
C TYR A 110 3.85 10.99 -21.01
N LEU A 111 4.04 10.10 -20.04
CA LEU A 111 3.41 10.18 -18.72
C LEU A 111 4.49 10.18 -17.64
N GLY A 112 4.51 11.23 -16.82
CA GLY A 112 5.36 11.31 -15.64
C GLY A 112 4.78 10.56 -14.42
N PRO A 113 5.45 10.63 -13.26
CA PRO A 113 5.01 9.97 -12.03
C PRO A 113 3.58 10.32 -11.60
N LYS A 114 3.22 11.61 -11.63
CA LYS A 114 1.90 12.10 -11.20
C LYS A 114 0.69 11.47 -11.91
N PRO A 115 0.59 11.49 -13.26
CA PRO A 115 -0.53 10.86 -13.96
C PRO A 115 -0.57 9.34 -13.79
N LEU A 116 0.59 8.67 -13.78
CA LEU A 116 0.68 7.22 -13.54
C LEU A 116 0.20 6.86 -12.14
N ALA A 117 0.64 7.60 -11.11
CA ALA A 117 0.26 7.41 -9.72
C ALA A 117 -1.25 7.56 -9.52
N ARG A 118 -1.85 8.57 -10.17
CA ARG A 118 -3.31 8.78 -10.15
C ARG A 118 -4.06 7.59 -10.75
N HIS A 119 -3.59 7.05 -11.86
CA HIS A 119 -4.24 5.92 -12.53
C HIS A 119 -4.13 4.63 -11.70
N ILE A 120 -2.94 4.35 -11.16
CA ILE A 120 -2.62 3.15 -10.39
C ILE A 120 -3.23 3.20 -8.98
N GLY A 121 -3.47 4.39 -8.43
CA GLY A 121 -4.02 4.56 -7.09
C GLY A 121 -2.98 4.48 -5.97
N VAL A 122 -1.78 5.02 -6.20
CA VAL A 122 -0.70 5.10 -5.21
C VAL A 122 -0.19 6.54 -5.06
N PRO A 123 0.52 6.88 -3.96
CA PRO A 123 1.17 8.16 -3.84
C PRO A 123 2.20 8.40 -4.96
N GLU A 124 2.33 9.63 -5.43
CA GLU A 124 3.28 9.98 -6.51
C GLU A 124 4.73 9.54 -6.20
N ARG A 125 5.17 9.67 -4.95
CA ARG A 125 6.48 9.21 -4.48
C ARG A 125 6.73 7.70 -4.58
N ALA A 126 5.71 6.91 -4.89
CA ALA A 126 5.81 5.47 -5.09
C ALA A 126 5.91 5.10 -6.58
N ILE A 127 5.87 6.08 -7.49
CA ILE A 127 6.04 5.88 -8.93
C ILE A 127 7.34 6.54 -9.39
N PHE A 128 8.11 5.80 -10.17
CA PHE A 128 9.32 6.26 -10.81
C PHE A 128 9.26 5.96 -12.31
N VAL A 129 9.80 6.87 -13.11
CA VAL A 129 9.92 6.71 -14.56
C VAL A 129 11.38 6.89 -14.91
N ALA A 130 11.98 5.92 -15.59
CA ALA A 130 13.36 5.98 -16.03
C ALA A 130 13.55 7.17 -16.98
N PRO A 131 14.67 7.91 -16.87
CA PRO A 131 15.00 8.96 -17.83
C PRO A 131 15.08 8.40 -19.26
N LYS A 132 14.78 9.25 -20.25
CA LYS A 132 14.87 8.86 -21.66
C LYS A 132 16.33 8.45 -21.99
N GLY A 133 16.48 7.30 -22.62
CA GLY A 133 17.80 6.76 -23.01
C GLY A 133 18.54 6.05 -21.86
N THR A 134 17.93 5.94 -20.67
CA THR A 134 18.46 5.16 -19.55
C THR A 134 17.70 3.83 -19.45
N PRO A 135 18.40 2.68 -19.39
CA PRO A 135 17.75 1.40 -19.11
C PRO A 135 17.05 1.42 -17.75
N ALA A 136 15.82 0.88 -17.68
CA ALA A 136 15.07 0.84 -16.43
C ALA A 136 15.59 -0.23 -15.46
N ASP A 137 16.07 -1.37 -15.98
CA ASP A 137 16.44 -2.54 -15.17
C ASP A 137 17.47 -2.21 -14.07
N PRO A 138 18.58 -1.50 -14.32
CA PRO A 138 19.53 -1.17 -13.25
C PRO A 138 18.92 -0.27 -12.19
N LEU A 139 18.00 0.62 -12.56
CA LEU A 139 17.30 1.49 -11.62
C LEU A 139 16.34 0.68 -10.74
N ILE A 140 15.62 -0.28 -11.34
CA ILE A 140 14.75 -1.24 -10.65
C ILE A 140 15.56 -2.07 -9.64
N LEU A 141 16.68 -2.66 -10.08
CA LEU A 141 17.53 -3.52 -9.25
C LEU A 141 18.22 -2.75 -8.12
N ASN A 142 18.70 -1.53 -8.39
CA ASN A 142 19.26 -0.66 -7.36
C ASN A 142 18.20 -0.21 -6.35
N SER A 143 16.98 0.08 -6.80
CA SER A 143 15.85 0.41 -5.93
C SER A 143 15.51 -0.77 -5.02
N ALA A 144 15.45 -1.98 -5.57
CA ALA A 144 15.20 -3.21 -4.82
C ALA A 144 16.28 -3.47 -3.76
N LYS A 145 17.56 -3.33 -4.13
CA LYS A 145 18.69 -3.43 -3.21
C LYS A 145 18.61 -2.42 -2.06
N THR A 146 18.36 -1.15 -2.38
CA THR A 146 18.27 -0.05 -1.39
C THR A 146 17.13 -0.28 -0.41
N LEU A 147 15.98 -0.72 -0.90
CA LEU A 147 14.77 -0.96 -0.10
C LEU A 147 14.75 -2.34 0.58
N ARG A 148 15.76 -3.19 0.33
CA ARG A 148 15.77 -4.62 0.71
C ARG A 148 14.47 -5.31 0.29
N ALA A 149 14.04 -5.02 -0.93
CA ALA A 149 12.78 -5.43 -1.51
C ALA A 149 12.98 -6.51 -2.57
N ARG A 150 11.95 -7.35 -2.73
CA ARG A 150 11.82 -8.25 -3.87
C ARG A 150 11.27 -7.51 -5.08
N VAL A 151 11.47 -8.06 -6.28
CA VAL A 151 11.03 -7.45 -7.55
C VAL A 151 9.92 -8.27 -8.19
N VAL A 152 8.79 -7.63 -8.48
CA VAL A 152 7.68 -8.24 -9.24
C VAL A 152 7.92 -7.99 -10.72
N THR A 153 8.26 -9.07 -11.44
CA THR A 153 8.48 -9.08 -12.89
C THR A 153 8.46 -10.53 -13.38
N ASN A 154 8.21 -10.71 -14.68
CA ASN A 154 8.46 -11.98 -15.37
C ASN A 154 9.79 -11.95 -16.16
N ASP A 155 10.50 -10.81 -16.19
CA ASP A 155 11.84 -10.73 -16.74
C ASP A 155 12.86 -11.39 -15.79
N LYS A 156 13.92 -11.96 -16.37
CA LYS A 156 15.05 -12.55 -15.64
C LYS A 156 16.25 -11.61 -15.50
N PHE A 157 16.24 -10.44 -16.17
CA PHE A 157 17.35 -9.47 -16.16
C PHE A 157 18.71 -10.10 -16.49
N ARG A 158 18.76 -10.99 -17.49
CA ARG A 158 19.95 -11.82 -17.77
C ARG A 158 21.19 -10.98 -18.05
N ASP A 159 21.03 -9.86 -18.73
CA ASP A 159 22.14 -8.97 -19.10
C ASP A 159 22.79 -8.29 -17.88
N TRP A 160 22.09 -8.27 -16.74
CA TRP A 160 22.51 -7.61 -15.51
C TRP A 160 23.00 -8.59 -14.43
N SER A 161 23.02 -9.90 -14.69
CA SER A 161 23.40 -10.92 -13.70
C SER A 161 24.85 -10.78 -13.20
N GLY A 162 25.75 -10.23 -14.03
CA GLY A 162 27.13 -9.97 -13.64
C GLY A 162 27.27 -8.82 -12.63
N GLU A 163 26.42 -7.80 -12.74
CA GLU A 163 26.44 -6.62 -11.86
C GLU A 163 25.59 -6.83 -10.59
N PHE A 164 24.55 -7.66 -10.67
CA PHE A 164 23.62 -7.92 -9.57
C PHE A 164 23.53 -9.43 -9.24
N PRO A 165 24.51 -9.98 -8.48
CA PRO A 165 24.55 -11.41 -8.16
C PRO A 165 23.31 -11.95 -7.43
N PHE A 166 22.62 -11.11 -6.65
CA PHE A 166 21.39 -11.46 -5.93
C PHE A 166 20.20 -11.80 -6.85
N LEU A 167 20.31 -11.57 -8.16
CA LEU A 167 19.34 -12.09 -9.14
C LEU A 167 19.24 -13.62 -9.13
N SER A 168 20.30 -14.29 -8.67
CA SER A 168 20.33 -15.76 -8.51
C SER A 168 19.63 -16.24 -7.23
N ASP A 169 19.30 -15.34 -6.30
CA ASP A 169 18.68 -15.71 -5.03
C ASP A 169 17.22 -16.15 -5.26
N SER A 170 16.90 -17.36 -4.78
CA SER A 170 15.55 -17.90 -4.88
C SER A 170 14.56 -16.98 -4.16
N GLY A 171 13.52 -16.54 -4.88
CA GLY A 171 12.46 -15.70 -4.32
C GLY A 171 12.76 -14.20 -4.37
N PHE A 172 13.91 -13.75 -4.90
CA PHE A 172 14.14 -12.32 -5.14
C PHE A 172 13.19 -11.77 -6.22
N LEU A 173 13.03 -12.51 -7.32
CA LEU A 173 12.04 -12.23 -8.36
C LEU A 173 10.71 -12.91 -8.02
N ILE A 174 9.63 -12.13 -8.07
CA ILE A 174 8.25 -12.56 -7.85
C ILE A 174 7.56 -12.60 -9.22
N PRO A 175 7.53 -13.76 -9.89
CA PRO A 175 6.78 -13.91 -11.12
C PRO A 175 5.28 -13.93 -10.85
N GLY A 176 4.50 -13.59 -11.87
CA GLY A 176 3.05 -13.58 -11.80
C GLY A 176 2.39 -13.75 -13.14
N ARG A 177 1.06 -13.93 -13.10
CA ARG A 177 0.23 -14.03 -14.31
C ARG A 177 -1.18 -13.56 -14.03
N PHE A 178 -1.87 -13.16 -15.09
CA PHE A 178 -3.32 -13.01 -15.07
C PHE A 178 -3.98 -14.37 -15.25
N VAL A 179 -5.01 -14.65 -14.45
CA VAL A 179 -5.90 -15.80 -14.58
C VAL A 179 -7.33 -15.27 -14.51
N GLU A 180 -8.06 -15.44 -15.62
CA GLU A 180 -9.38 -14.85 -15.84
C GLU A 180 -9.32 -13.33 -15.63
N ASN A 181 -9.73 -12.83 -14.47
CA ASN A 181 -9.67 -11.40 -14.09
C ASN A 181 -8.94 -11.15 -12.77
N SER A 182 -8.05 -12.06 -12.37
CA SER A 182 -7.29 -11.96 -11.14
C SER A 182 -5.80 -12.11 -11.37
N VAL A 183 -5.00 -11.39 -10.58
CA VAL A 183 -3.55 -11.55 -10.54
C VAL A 183 -3.20 -12.70 -9.59
N ARG A 184 -2.39 -13.65 -10.06
CA ARG A 184 -1.69 -14.62 -9.21
C ARG A 184 -0.20 -14.32 -9.17
N LEU A 185 0.33 -14.06 -7.97
CA LEU A 185 1.75 -13.83 -7.71
C LEU A 185 2.36 -15.03 -7.00
N ARG A 186 3.60 -15.40 -7.34
CA ARG A 186 4.37 -16.41 -6.62
C ARG A 186 5.18 -15.73 -5.52
N LEU A 187 4.57 -15.53 -4.36
CA LEU A 187 5.18 -14.84 -3.21
C LEU A 187 6.04 -15.76 -2.33
N LEU A 188 6.11 -17.07 -2.64
CA LEU A 188 6.84 -18.13 -1.94
C LEU A 188 7.71 -18.91 -2.92
#